data_AF-A0A0C7QX37-F1
#
_entry.id   AF-A0A0C7QX37-F1
#
_cell.length_a   1.000
_cell.length_b   1.000
_cell.length_c   1.000
_cell.angle_alpha   90.00
_cell.angle_beta   90.00
_cell.angle_gamma   90.00
#
_symmetry.space_group_name_H-M   'P 1'
#
loop_
_entity.id
_entity.type
_entity.pdbx_description
1 polymer ?
#
loop_
_entity_poly.entity_id
_entity_poly.type
_entity_poly.pdbx_seq_one_letter_code
_entity_poly.pdbx_strand_id
1 'polypeptide(L)'
;MNEEIQLLDKSEIVTMTSLELVDLINKFREEEGNTTLKKHDDMLKSIRKEIEVLKNTGIKDVGNFSEISYKDSYNRSKPCYKMNKSGIMQMLNKESALVRYKTQQYIEGLENRLKQPSKILSPMQLLKLQYKALEEQDQKIEEVKEDLKDFKEDLPLFTVECEEISKAVKRIGTKMLGGYGSEVYKNKSVRTKVYSDIYRQLKREFGVNSYKAIKRKYLNEALDIVEKYNLTIALKEQIDMLRSQITFN
;
A
#
# COMPACT_ATOMS: atom_id res chain seq x y z
N MET A 1 11.66 38.32 -30.58
CA MET A 1 12.73 38.09 -29.60
C MET A 1 12.80 36.59 -29.41
N ASN A 2 13.82 35.98 -30.02
CA ASN A 2 14.02 34.54 -30.02
C ASN A 2 14.32 34.07 -28.60
N GLU A 3 13.54 33.13 -28.08
CA GLU A 3 14.05 32.21 -27.07
C GLU A 3 14.32 30.89 -27.79
N GLU A 4 15.57 30.76 -28.22
CA GLU A 4 16.16 29.50 -28.63
C GLU A 4 15.91 28.48 -27.53
N ILE A 5 15.07 27.48 -27.82
CA ILE A 5 15.12 26.23 -27.10
C ILE A 5 16.51 25.67 -27.40
N GLN A 6 17.42 25.81 -26.45
CA GLN A 6 18.67 25.07 -26.43
C GLN A 6 18.32 23.59 -26.54
N LEU A 7 18.43 23.06 -27.76
CA LEU A 7 18.60 21.64 -28.01
C LEU A 7 19.82 21.24 -27.18
N LEU A 8 19.58 20.65 -26.01
CA LEU A 8 20.60 19.86 -25.33
C LEU A 8 21.01 18.78 -26.33
N ASP A 9 22.19 18.96 -26.89
CA ASP A 9 22.90 18.00 -27.72
C ASP A 9 23.09 16.72 -26.90
N LYS A 10 22.09 15.85 -26.92
CA LYS A 10 22.16 14.50 -26.37
C LYS A 10 22.41 13.53 -27.51
N SER A 11 23.59 13.65 -28.10
CA SER A 11 24.27 12.50 -28.69
C SER A 11 24.74 11.55 -27.58
N GLU A 12 23.82 11.14 -26.69
CA GLU A 12 24.09 10.14 -25.66
C GLU A 12 24.21 8.79 -26.37
N ILE A 13 25.42 8.53 -26.88
CA ILE A 13 25.75 7.29 -27.59
C ILE A 13 25.72 6.17 -26.56
N VAL A 14 24.98 5.10 -26.85
CA VAL A 14 24.97 3.90 -26.01
C VAL A 14 26.41 3.39 -25.88
N THR A 15 26.88 3.39 -24.64
CA THR A 15 28.20 2.89 -24.28
C THR A 15 28.05 1.85 -23.18
N MET A 16 28.99 0.90 -23.16
CA MET A 16 29.00 -0.20 -22.19
C MET A 16 30.44 -0.45 -21.74
N THR A 17 30.61 -0.76 -20.47
CA THR A 17 31.91 -1.14 -19.91
C THR A 17 32.25 -2.58 -20.23
N SER A 18 33.53 -2.95 -20.16
CA SER A 18 33.98 -4.33 -20.37
C SER A 18 33.48 -5.28 -19.28
N LEU A 19 33.10 -4.76 -18.11
CA LEU A 19 32.40 -5.52 -17.06
C LEU A 19 30.97 -5.85 -17.47
N GLU A 20 30.18 -4.84 -17.82
CA GLU A 20 28.80 -5.03 -18.25
C GLU A 20 28.70 -5.95 -19.47
N LEU A 21 29.63 -5.81 -20.42
CA LEU A 21 29.65 -6.66 -21.62
C LEU A 21 29.98 -8.12 -21.29
N VAL A 22 30.93 -8.39 -20.39
CA VAL A 22 31.28 -9.78 -20.04
C VAL A 22 30.13 -10.46 -19.28
N ASP A 23 29.44 -9.71 -18.43
CA ASP A 23 28.26 -10.21 -17.70
C ASP A 23 27.11 -10.53 -18.65
N LEU A 24 26.86 -9.64 -19.63
CA LEU A 24 25.84 -9.85 -20.64
C LEU A 24 26.14 -11.06 -21.55
N ILE A 25 27.40 -11.23 -21.94
CA ILE A 25 27.86 -12.41 -22.69
C ILE A 25 27.63 -13.69 -21.89
N ASN A 26 28.05 -13.72 -20.63
CA ASN A 26 27.90 -14.90 -19.78
C ASN A 26 26.43 -15.26 -19.55
N LYS A 27 25.56 -14.27 -19.36
CA LYS A 27 24.13 -14.47 -19.27
C LYS A 27 23.57 -15.17 -20.51
N PHE A 28 23.91 -14.68 -21.70
CA PHE A 28 23.38 -15.28 -22.93
C PHE A 28 24.03 -16.62 -23.29
N ARG A 29 25.26 -16.89 -22.81
CA ARG A 29 25.89 -18.22 -22.87
C ARG A 29 25.17 -19.24 -22.00
N GLU A 30 24.74 -18.84 -20.81
CA GLU A 30 23.95 -19.71 -19.93
C GLU A 30 22.62 -20.09 -20.59
N GLU A 31 21.97 -19.16 -21.29
CA GLU A 31 20.73 -19.41 -22.02
C GLU A 31 20.86 -20.39 -23.21
N GLU A 32 22.06 -20.59 -23.76
CA GLU A 32 22.35 -21.64 -24.77
C GLU A 32 22.86 -22.96 -24.14
N GLY A 33 22.90 -23.05 -22.80
CA GLY A 33 23.42 -24.21 -22.08
C GLY A 33 24.95 -24.27 -21.98
N ASN A 34 25.65 -23.18 -22.29
CA ASN A 34 27.10 -23.09 -22.14
C ASN A 34 27.48 -22.65 -20.73
N THR A 35 28.11 -23.55 -19.98
CA THR A 35 28.54 -23.32 -18.60
C THR A 35 29.92 -22.65 -18.48
N THR A 36 30.56 -22.33 -19.60
CA THR A 36 31.91 -21.74 -19.61
C THR A 36 31.86 -20.23 -19.37
N LEU A 37 32.21 -19.85 -18.14
CA LEU A 37 32.19 -18.47 -17.67
C LEU A 37 33.42 -17.70 -18.17
N LYS A 38 33.20 -16.64 -18.93
CA LYS A 38 34.24 -15.72 -19.38
C LYS A 38 34.58 -14.75 -18.25
N LYS A 39 35.84 -14.72 -17.81
CA LYS A 39 36.28 -13.78 -16.77
C LYS A 39 36.55 -12.41 -17.39
N HIS A 40 36.41 -11.36 -16.57
CA HIS A 40 36.73 -10.00 -16.98
C HIS A 40 38.19 -9.85 -17.44
N ASP A 41 39.14 -10.52 -16.79
CA ASP A 41 40.55 -10.53 -17.21
C ASP A 41 40.75 -11.06 -18.64
N ASP A 42 39.98 -12.08 -19.04
CA ASP A 42 40.06 -12.63 -20.40
C ASP A 42 39.39 -11.72 -21.43
N MET A 43 38.36 -10.97 -21.00
CA MET A 43 37.78 -9.90 -21.80
C MET A 43 38.79 -8.76 -22.01
N LEU A 44 39.51 -8.33 -20.97
CA LEU A 44 40.56 -7.31 -21.08
C LEU A 44 41.69 -7.73 -22.03
N LYS A 45 42.15 -8.99 -21.92
CA LYS A 45 43.14 -9.55 -22.88
C LYS A 45 42.62 -9.51 -24.31
N SER A 46 41.36 -9.89 -24.50
CA SER A 46 40.72 -9.91 -25.82
C SER A 46 40.64 -8.50 -26.42
N ILE A 47 40.27 -7.49 -25.62
CA ILE A 47 40.20 -6.08 -26.03
C ILE A 47 41.59 -5.56 -26.40
N ARG A 48 42.60 -5.79 -25.56
CA ARG A 48 43.98 -5.34 -25.84
C ARG A 48 44.54 -5.93 -27.13
N LYS A 49 44.30 -7.23 -27.35
CA LYS A 49 44.69 -7.91 -28.60
C LYS A 49 43.98 -7.31 -29.82
N GLU A 50 42.69 -7.00 -29.69
CA GLU A 50 41.92 -6.36 -30.78
C GLU A 50 42.50 -4.99 -31.14
N ILE A 51 42.77 -4.15 -30.13
CA ILE A 51 43.38 -2.83 -30.30
C ILE A 51 44.76 -2.94 -30.95
N GLU A 52 45.57 -3.92 -30.56
CA GLU A 52 46.89 -4.16 -31.13
C GLU A 52 46.82 -4.57 -32.60
N VAL A 53 45.92 -5.50 -32.94
CA VAL A 53 45.70 -5.93 -34.35
C VAL A 53 45.26 -4.75 -35.21
N LEU A 54 44.31 -3.94 -34.74
CA LEU A 54 43.85 -2.76 -35.46
C LEU A 54 44.99 -1.76 -35.72
N LYS A 55 45.82 -1.49 -34.70
CA LYS A 55 47.01 -0.64 -34.83
C LYS A 55 47.99 -1.18 -35.88
N ASN A 56 48.24 -2.48 -35.87
CA ASN A 56 49.15 -3.13 -36.82
C ASN A 56 48.63 -3.08 -38.27
N THR A 57 47.31 -3.09 -38.47
CA THR A 57 46.69 -2.93 -39.79
C THR A 57 46.61 -1.48 -40.29
N GLY A 58 47.12 -0.52 -39.53
CA GLY A 58 47.10 0.91 -39.89
C GLY A 58 45.78 1.63 -39.59
N ILE A 59 44.81 0.95 -38.99
CA ILE A 59 43.56 1.55 -38.52
C ILE A 59 43.83 2.22 -37.17
N LYS A 60 44.16 3.52 -37.19
CA LYS A 60 44.31 4.31 -35.98
C LYS A 60 42.95 4.90 -35.57
N ASP A 61 42.60 4.63 -34.32
CA ASP A 61 41.71 5.47 -33.51
C ASP A 61 40.25 5.62 -33.98
N VAL A 62 39.52 4.50 -34.01
CA VAL A 62 38.08 4.49 -34.31
C VAL A 62 37.23 5.02 -33.13
N GLY A 63 37.84 5.39 -31.99
CA GLY A 63 37.12 5.82 -30.79
C GLY A 63 36.24 4.73 -30.17
N ASN A 64 36.41 3.46 -30.56
CA ASN A 64 35.56 2.35 -30.14
C ASN A 64 35.85 1.84 -28.72
N PHE A 65 37.06 2.08 -28.22
CA PHE A 65 37.53 1.62 -26.91
C PHE A 65 38.19 2.78 -26.18
N SER A 66 37.67 3.13 -25.00
CA SER A 66 38.25 4.13 -24.11
C SER A 66 38.68 3.45 -22.81
N GLU A 67 39.94 3.61 -22.43
CA GLU A 67 40.46 3.04 -21.18
C GLU A 67 39.93 3.84 -19.98
N ILE A 68 39.38 3.12 -19.00
CA ILE A 68 38.83 3.65 -17.76
C ILE A 68 39.27 2.76 -16.60
N SER A 69 38.90 3.14 -15.37
CA SER A 69 39.08 2.29 -14.20
C SER A 69 37.80 2.20 -13.38
N TYR A 70 37.70 1.14 -12.58
CA TYR A 70 36.63 0.95 -11.61
C TYR A 70 37.21 0.51 -10.27
N LYS A 71 36.44 0.70 -9.20
CA LYS A 71 36.81 0.24 -7.86
C LYS A 71 36.20 -1.14 -7.60
N ASP A 72 37.03 -2.07 -7.15
CA ASP A 72 36.55 -3.39 -6.73
C ASP A 72 35.95 -3.38 -5.31
N SER A 73 35.47 -4.53 -4.85
CA SER A 73 34.91 -4.71 -3.49
C SER A 73 35.91 -4.43 -2.36
N TYR A 74 37.21 -4.41 -2.68
CA TYR A 74 38.29 -4.08 -1.76
C TYR A 74 38.78 -2.63 -1.95
N ASN A 75 38.01 -1.80 -2.66
CA ASN A 75 38.30 -0.40 -2.96
C ASN A 75 39.60 -0.17 -3.76
N ARG A 76 40.07 -1.20 -4.50
CA ARG A 76 41.24 -1.12 -5.37
C ARG A 76 40.84 -0.69 -6.76
N SER A 77 41.63 0.19 -7.38
CA SER A 77 41.44 0.61 -8.77
C SER A 77 41.88 -0.50 -9.72
N LYS A 78 40.98 -0.91 -10.62
CA LYS A 78 41.19 -1.95 -11.63
C LYS A 78 40.93 -1.40 -13.03
N PRO A 79 41.71 -1.81 -14.05
CA PRO A 79 41.53 -1.34 -15.43
C PRO A 79 40.22 -1.88 -16.02
N CYS A 80 39.58 -1.06 -16.85
CA CYS A 80 38.36 -1.38 -17.57
C CYS A 80 38.35 -0.63 -18.91
N TYR A 81 37.48 -1.02 -19.83
CA TYR A 81 37.28 -0.29 -21.08
C TYR A 81 35.81 0.11 -21.21
N LYS A 82 35.56 1.34 -21.61
CA LYS A 82 34.26 1.82 -22.08
C LYS A 82 34.22 1.68 -23.60
N MET A 83 33.16 1.10 -24.13
CA MET A 83 33.02 0.80 -25.56
C MET A 83 31.75 1.41 -26.12
N ASN A 84 31.81 1.90 -27.35
CA ASN A 84 30.60 2.25 -28.11
C ASN A 84 29.99 0.99 -28.76
N LYS A 85 28.84 1.13 -29.42
CA LYS A 85 28.16 0.03 -30.13
C LYS A 85 29.10 -0.75 -31.06
N SER A 86 29.91 -0.05 -31.85
CA SER A 86 30.85 -0.68 -32.77
C SER A 86 31.92 -1.50 -32.05
N GLY A 87 32.49 -0.98 -30.96
CA GLY A 87 33.45 -1.71 -30.13
C GLY A 87 32.84 -2.97 -29.50
N ILE A 88 31.59 -2.88 -29.03
CA ILE A 88 30.86 -4.04 -28.50
C ILE A 88 30.69 -5.11 -29.58
N MET A 89 30.24 -4.73 -30.79
CA MET A 89 30.07 -5.67 -31.90
C MET A 89 31.38 -6.34 -32.32
N GLN A 90 32.49 -5.62 -32.33
CA GLN A 90 33.81 -6.19 -32.62
C GLN A 90 34.17 -7.31 -31.64
N MET A 91 33.93 -7.10 -30.35
CA MET A 91 34.22 -8.10 -29.33
C MET A 91 33.32 -9.33 -29.41
N LEU A 92 32.08 -9.15 -29.88
CA LEU A 92 31.09 -10.21 -30.04
C LEU A 92 31.38 -11.16 -31.21
N ASN A 93 32.25 -10.79 -32.17
CA ASN A 93 32.59 -11.64 -33.32
C ASN A 93 33.09 -13.04 -32.93
N LYS A 94 33.65 -13.18 -31.72
CA LYS A 94 34.17 -14.44 -31.16
C LYS A 94 33.10 -15.28 -30.42
N GLU A 95 31.89 -14.76 -30.28
CA GLU A 95 30.77 -15.39 -29.57
C GLU A 95 29.80 -16.11 -30.52
N SER A 96 28.90 -16.94 -29.97
CA SER A 96 27.89 -17.66 -30.73
C SER A 96 26.88 -16.73 -31.41
N ALA A 97 26.22 -17.21 -32.47
CA ALA A 97 25.21 -16.41 -33.17
C ALA A 97 24.07 -15.94 -32.25
N LEU A 98 23.68 -16.75 -31.26
CA LEU A 98 22.64 -16.39 -30.28
C LEU A 98 23.08 -15.24 -29.38
N VAL A 99 24.28 -15.34 -28.78
CA VAL A 99 24.84 -14.33 -27.89
C VAL A 99 24.99 -13.00 -28.62
N ARG A 100 25.49 -13.02 -29.86
CA ARG A 100 25.59 -11.83 -30.71
C ARG A 100 24.23 -11.19 -30.94
N TYR A 101 23.24 -11.97 -31.41
CA TYR A 101 21.90 -11.48 -31.70
C TYR A 101 21.23 -10.86 -30.47
N LYS A 102 21.26 -11.56 -29.32
CA LYS A 102 20.64 -11.06 -28.08
C LYS A 102 21.32 -9.81 -27.54
N THR A 103 22.65 -9.73 -27.63
CA THR A 103 23.39 -8.52 -27.23
C THR A 103 23.06 -7.34 -28.14
N GLN A 104 22.91 -7.58 -29.44
CA GLN A 104 22.48 -6.56 -30.38
C GLN A 104 21.07 -6.03 -30.06
N GLN A 105 20.11 -6.93 -29.83
CA GLN A 105 18.75 -6.55 -29.43
C GLN A 105 18.74 -5.74 -28.12
N TYR A 106 19.61 -6.10 -27.17
CA TYR A 106 19.75 -5.36 -25.92
C TYR A 106 20.23 -3.92 -26.17
N ILE A 107 21.26 -3.75 -27.00
CA ILE A 107 21.80 -2.42 -27.34
C ILE A 107 20.77 -1.59 -28.11
N GLU A 108 20.06 -2.19 -29.08
CA GLU A 108 18.99 -1.50 -29.83
C GLU A 108 17.84 -1.07 -28.90
N GLY A 109 17.50 -1.91 -27.91
CA GLY A 109 16.55 -1.56 -26.86
C GLY A 109 16.99 -0.34 -26.04
N LEU A 110 18.29 -0.24 -25.71
CA LEU A 110 18.85 0.94 -25.04
C LEU A 110 18.82 2.18 -25.93
N GLU A 111 19.22 2.06 -27.20
CA GLU A 111 19.17 3.16 -28.17
C GLU A 111 17.74 3.69 -28.35
N ASN A 112 16.75 2.80 -28.41
CA ASN A 112 15.35 3.19 -28.54
C ASN A 112 14.84 3.94 -27.30
N ARG A 113 15.31 3.60 -26.09
CA ARG A 113 14.96 4.32 -24.86
C ARG A 113 15.59 5.72 -24.81
N LEU A 114 16.81 5.88 -25.35
CA LEU A 114 17.48 7.18 -25.44
C LEU A 114 16.92 8.06 -26.56
N LYS A 115 16.51 7.45 -27.69
CA LYS A 115 15.87 8.14 -28.82
C LYS A 115 14.42 8.53 -28.55
N GLN A 116 13.75 7.87 -27.60
CA GLN A 116 12.48 8.39 -27.12
C GLN A 116 12.78 9.69 -26.39
N PRO A 117 12.29 10.85 -26.88
CA PRO A 117 12.42 12.07 -26.10
C PRO A 117 11.77 11.76 -24.76
N SER A 118 12.54 11.82 -23.68
CA SER A 118 11.99 11.99 -22.34
C SER A 118 10.93 13.05 -22.51
N LYS A 119 9.64 12.68 -22.38
CA LYS A 119 8.52 13.55 -22.76
C LYS A 119 8.71 14.85 -21.96
N ILE A 120 9.32 15.87 -22.56
CA ILE A 120 9.47 17.17 -21.93
C ILE A 120 8.05 17.70 -21.94
N LEU A 121 7.35 17.46 -20.84
CA LEU A 121 5.99 17.94 -20.68
C LEU A 121 6.09 19.45 -20.82
N SER A 122 5.33 20.03 -21.74
CA SER A 122 5.22 21.50 -21.78
C SER A 122 4.77 21.99 -20.41
N PRO A 123 5.04 23.25 -20.02
CA PRO A 123 4.57 23.80 -18.75
C PRO A 123 3.08 23.54 -18.50
N MET A 124 2.27 23.57 -19.56
CA MET A 124 0.84 23.25 -19.52
C MET A 124 0.54 21.76 -19.30
N GLN A 125 1.32 20.85 -19.88
CA GLN A 125 1.18 19.41 -19.64
C GLN A 125 1.64 19.02 -18.23
N LEU A 126 2.69 19.66 -17.72
CA LEU A 126 3.15 19.49 -16.34
C LEU A 126 2.08 20.01 -15.36
N LEU A 127 1.52 21.19 -15.62
CA LEU A 127 0.42 21.75 -14.84
C LEU A 127 -0.82 20.83 -14.86
N LYS A 128 -1.19 20.27 -16.02
CA LYS A 128 -2.30 19.32 -16.13
C LYS A 128 -2.03 18.03 -15.35
N LEU A 129 -0.80 17.54 -15.33
CA LEU A 129 -0.40 16.37 -14.55
C LEU A 129 -0.44 16.66 -13.05
N GLN A 130 0.04 17.82 -12.62
CA GLN A 130 -0.06 18.29 -11.24
C GLN A 130 -1.52 18.46 -10.81
N TYR A 131 -2.35 19.07 -11.65
CA TYR A 131 -3.78 19.22 -11.38
C TYR A 131 -4.48 17.87 -11.26
N LYS A 132 -4.19 16.94 -12.16
CA LYS A 132 -4.71 15.56 -12.08
C LYS A 132 -4.26 14.86 -10.80
N ALA A 133 -3.00 15.03 -10.40
CA ALA A 133 -2.50 14.47 -9.14
C ALA A 133 -3.18 15.10 -7.91
N LEU A 134 -3.51 16.39 -7.96
CA LEU A 134 -4.27 17.09 -6.92
C LEU A 134 -5.73 16.61 -6.86
N GLU A 135 -6.42 16.48 -8.00
CA GLU A 135 -7.78 15.91 -8.05
C GLU A 135 -7.82 14.47 -7.53
N GLU A 136 -6.87 13.63 -7.94
CA GLU A 136 -6.76 12.25 -7.45
C GLU A 136 -6.44 12.22 -5.93
N GLN A 137 -5.75 13.24 -5.41
CA GLN A 137 -5.47 13.36 -3.98
C GLN A 137 -6.71 13.85 -3.20
N ASP A 138 -7.46 14.81 -3.74
CA ASP A 138 -8.71 15.31 -3.15
C ASP A 138 -9.77 14.20 -3.10
N GLN A 139 -9.92 13.42 -4.18
CA GLN A 139 -10.81 12.25 -4.22
C GLN A 139 -10.43 11.21 -3.15
N LYS A 140 -9.14 10.91 -2.98
CA LYS A 140 -8.66 10.01 -1.92
C LYS A 140 -8.90 10.56 -0.52
N ILE A 141 -8.82 11.88 -0.33
CA ILE A 141 -9.11 12.51 0.96
C ILE A 141 -10.62 12.44 1.28
N GLU A 142 -11.48 12.61 0.28
CA GLU A 142 -12.94 12.44 0.45
C GLU A 142 -13.31 10.99 0.76
N GLU A 143 -12.78 10.01 0.01
CA GLU A 143 -12.98 8.58 0.25
C GLU A 143 -12.52 8.17 1.67
N VAL A 144 -11.34 8.63 2.10
CA VAL A 144 -10.83 8.37 3.46
C VAL A 144 -11.71 9.04 4.53
N LYS A 145 -12.29 10.22 4.27
CA LYS A 145 -13.21 10.87 5.22
C LYS A 145 -14.52 10.11 5.35
N GLU A 146 -15.07 9.61 4.25
CA GLU A 146 -16.27 8.77 4.24
C GLU A 146 -16.01 7.45 4.97
N ASP A 147 -14.93 6.75 4.64
CA ASP A 147 -14.52 5.52 5.32
C ASP A 147 -14.31 5.72 6.83
N LEU A 148 -13.69 6.83 7.23
CA LEU A 148 -13.51 7.16 8.65
C LEU A 148 -14.82 7.52 9.35
N LYS A 149 -15.80 8.08 8.64
CA LYS A 149 -17.12 8.38 9.18
C LYS A 149 -17.91 7.09 9.38
N ASP A 150 -17.95 6.24 8.37
CA ASP A 150 -18.63 4.95 8.41
C ASP A 150 -18.01 4.03 9.48
N PHE A 151 -16.67 4.02 9.58
CA PHE A 151 -15.95 3.32 10.64
C PHE A 151 -16.37 3.81 12.02
N LYS A 152 -16.44 5.13 12.25
CA LYS A 152 -16.83 5.71 13.55
C LYS A 152 -18.27 5.39 13.93
N GLU A 153 -19.18 5.30 12.97
CA GLU A 153 -20.60 5.04 13.20
C GLU A 153 -20.90 3.55 13.46
N ASP A 154 -20.07 2.66 12.91
CA ASP A 154 -20.19 1.21 13.07
C ASP A 154 -19.45 0.64 14.29
N LEU A 155 -18.71 1.47 15.03
CA LEU A 155 -18.10 1.07 16.30
C LEU A 155 -19.16 0.70 17.35
N PRO A 156 -18.88 -0.30 18.20
CA PRO A 156 -19.73 -0.59 19.35
C PRO A 156 -19.73 0.59 20.34
N LEU A 157 -20.74 0.63 21.20
CA LEU A 157 -20.82 1.64 22.26
C LEU A 157 -19.55 1.68 23.11
N PHE A 158 -19.09 2.89 23.38
CA PHE A 158 -18.03 3.14 24.33
C PHE A 158 -18.55 3.07 25.77
N THR A 159 -17.62 3.09 26.72
CA THR A 159 -17.92 3.01 28.15
C THR A 159 -18.88 4.09 28.61
N VAL A 160 -18.69 5.33 28.17
CA VAL A 160 -19.54 6.48 28.51
C VAL A 160 -20.99 6.26 28.05
N GLU A 161 -21.17 5.78 26.83
CA GLU A 161 -22.49 5.58 26.23
C GLU A 161 -23.20 4.36 26.85
N CYS A 162 -22.44 3.31 27.19
CA CYS A 162 -22.94 2.20 27.98
C CYS A 162 -23.44 2.65 29.36
N GLU A 163 -22.78 3.62 29.99
CA GLU A 163 -23.22 4.19 31.26
C GLU A 163 -24.51 5.00 31.12
N GLU A 164 -24.68 5.74 30.03
CA GLU A 164 -25.91 6.49 29.75
C GLU A 164 -27.13 5.56 29.63
N ILE A 165 -27.01 4.49 28.83
CA ILE A 165 -28.04 3.46 28.73
C ILE A 165 -28.30 2.83 30.10
N SER A 166 -27.24 2.51 30.85
CA SER A 166 -27.37 1.91 32.18
C SER A 166 -28.10 2.84 33.16
N LYS A 167 -27.86 4.16 33.09
CA LYS A 167 -28.56 5.17 33.88
C LYS A 167 -30.03 5.27 33.49
N ALA A 168 -30.34 5.26 32.20
CA ALA A 168 -31.71 5.26 31.69
C ALA A 168 -32.48 4.02 32.16
N VAL A 169 -31.88 2.82 32.05
CA VAL A 169 -32.45 1.56 32.53
C VAL A 169 -32.69 1.60 34.04
N LYS A 170 -31.72 2.09 34.83
CA LYS A 170 -31.88 2.24 36.28
C LYS A 170 -33.07 3.13 36.63
N ARG A 171 -33.19 4.27 35.97
CA ARG A 171 -34.28 5.24 36.16
C ARG A 171 -35.65 4.60 35.84
N ILE A 172 -35.79 3.99 34.67
CA ILE A 172 -37.07 3.39 34.24
C ILE A 172 -37.42 2.15 35.08
N GLY A 173 -36.47 1.24 35.32
CA GLY A 173 -36.71 0.05 36.14
C GLY A 173 -37.13 0.41 37.57
N THR A 174 -36.51 1.43 38.16
CA THR A 174 -36.89 1.93 39.50
C THR A 174 -38.30 2.52 39.49
N LYS A 175 -38.64 3.32 38.46
CA LYS A 175 -39.97 3.90 38.29
C LYS A 175 -41.05 2.81 38.19
N MET A 176 -40.81 1.77 37.39
CA MET A 176 -41.75 0.66 37.19
C MET A 176 -41.99 -0.16 38.47
N LEU A 177 -40.98 -0.27 39.33
CA LEU A 177 -41.07 -0.93 40.63
C LEU A 177 -41.73 -0.05 41.72
N GLY A 178 -42.23 1.14 41.37
CA GLY A 178 -42.87 2.05 42.32
C GLY A 178 -41.90 2.93 43.12
N GLY A 179 -40.67 3.12 42.63
CA GLY A 179 -39.68 4.01 43.23
C GLY A 179 -38.57 3.31 44.00
N TYR A 180 -37.50 4.05 44.29
CA TYR A 180 -36.37 3.52 45.05
C TYR A 180 -36.78 3.28 46.50
N GLY A 181 -36.47 2.10 47.03
CA GLY A 181 -36.81 1.74 48.41
C GLY A 181 -38.27 1.34 48.63
N SER A 182 -39.09 1.26 47.58
CA SER A 182 -40.43 0.66 47.67
C SER A 182 -40.33 -0.81 48.09
N GLU A 183 -41.39 -1.33 48.73
CA GLU A 183 -41.41 -2.74 49.14
C GLU A 183 -41.30 -3.71 47.96
N VAL A 184 -41.87 -3.34 46.80
CA VAL A 184 -41.69 -4.09 45.55
C VAL A 184 -40.24 -4.03 45.07
N TYR A 185 -39.58 -2.87 45.18
CA TYR A 185 -38.17 -2.71 44.80
C TYR A 185 -37.24 -3.51 45.72
N LYS A 186 -37.57 -3.65 47.02
CA LYS A 186 -36.78 -4.46 47.97
C LYS A 186 -36.79 -5.94 47.61
N ASN A 187 -37.87 -6.45 46.98
CA ASN A 187 -37.94 -7.84 46.52
C ASN A 187 -36.92 -8.11 45.40
N LYS A 188 -35.85 -8.85 45.75
CA LYS A 188 -34.74 -9.19 44.83
C LYS A 188 -35.22 -9.93 43.58
N SER A 189 -36.16 -10.86 43.72
CA SER A 189 -36.64 -11.69 42.60
C SER A 189 -37.34 -10.85 41.53
N VAL A 190 -38.30 -10.02 41.94
CA VAL A 190 -39.04 -9.16 41.01
C VAL A 190 -38.17 -8.05 40.45
N ARG A 191 -37.32 -7.43 41.28
CA ARG A 191 -36.35 -6.43 40.83
C ARG A 191 -35.43 -6.98 39.73
N THR A 192 -34.82 -8.16 39.95
CA THR A 192 -33.93 -8.79 38.96
C THR A 192 -34.69 -9.09 37.67
N LYS A 193 -35.92 -9.64 37.74
CA LYS A 193 -36.73 -9.92 36.55
C LYS A 193 -37.02 -8.67 35.72
N VAL A 194 -37.42 -7.56 36.36
CA VAL A 194 -37.74 -6.30 35.66
C VAL A 194 -36.50 -5.74 34.94
N TYR A 195 -35.34 -5.68 35.61
CA TYR A 195 -34.12 -5.21 34.95
C TYR A 195 -33.67 -6.14 33.83
N SER A 196 -33.75 -7.46 34.03
CA SER A 196 -33.42 -8.43 32.99
C SER A 196 -34.35 -8.32 31.78
N ASP A 197 -35.63 -8.04 31.96
CA ASP A 197 -36.58 -7.89 30.85
C ASP A 197 -36.30 -6.62 30.03
N ILE A 198 -35.97 -5.50 30.68
CA ILE A 198 -35.55 -4.27 29.99
C ILE A 198 -34.33 -4.53 29.10
N TYR A 199 -33.28 -5.15 29.65
CA TYR A 199 -32.09 -5.50 28.87
C TYR A 199 -32.37 -6.54 27.79
N ARG A 200 -33.32 -7.45 28.01
CA ARG A 200 -33.71 -8.46 27.02
C ARG A 200 -34.45 -7.83 25.85
N GLN A 201 -35.37 -6.91 26.11
CA GLN A 201 -36.04 -6.13 25.08
C GLN A 201 -35.03 -5.34 24.26
N LEU A 202 -34.16 -4.58 24.93
CA LEU A 202 -33.12 -3.80 24.27
C LEU A 202 -32.25 -4.66 23.34
N LYS A 203 -31.77 -5.80 23.83
CA LYS A 203 -30.97 -6.75 23.03
C LYS A 203 -31.74 -7.36 21.86
N ARG A 204 -33.04 -7.62 22.04
CA ARG A 204 -33.90 -8.21 21.01
C ARG A 204 -34.14 -7.25 19.86
N GLU A 205 -34.42 -5.97 20.15
CA GLU A 205 -34.66 -4.96 19.10
C GLU A 205 -33.41 -4.75 18.21
N PHE A 206 -32.21 -4.83 18.79
CA PHE A 206 -30.95 -4.68 18.04
C PHE A 206 -30.33 -6.00 17.57
N GLY A 207 -30.91 -7.16 17.88
CA GLY A 207 -30.37 -8.48 17.51
C GLY A 207 -28.99 -8.80 18.10
N VAL A 208 -28.64 -8.23 19.25
CA VAL A 208 -27.31 -8.36 19.87
C VAL A 208 -27.32 -9.19 21.14
N ASN A 209 -26.23 -9.92 21.39
CA ASN A 209 -26.07 -10.70 22.63
C ASN A 209 -25.77 -9.83 23.87
N SER A 210 -25.22 -8.64 23.64
CA SER A 210 -24.89 -7.66 24.66
C SER A 210 -25.28 -6.27 24.19
N TYR A 211 -25.93 -5.48 25.06
CA TYR A 211 -26.26 -4.09 24.73
C TYR A 211 -25.00 -3.24 24.47
N LYS A 212 -23.83 -3.67 24.96
CA LYS A 212 -22.54 -3.00 24.67
C LYS A 212 -22.11 -3.13 23.20
N ALA A 213 -22.65 -4.12 22.49
CA ALA A 213 -22.36 -4.36 21.08
C ALA A 213 -23.28 -3.59 20.13
N ILE A 214 -24.21 -2.78 20.67
CA ILE A 214 -25.03 -1.87 19.86
C ILE A 214 -24.08 -0.90 19.14
N LYS A 215 -24.31 -0.66 17.85
CA LYS A 215 -23.53 0.31 17.08
C LYS A 215 -23.80 1.71 17.60
N ARG A 216 -22.76 2.54 17.64
CA ARG A 216 -22.81 3.89 18.21
C ARG A 216 -23.89 4.78 17.59
N LYS A 217 -24.12 4.66 16.28
CA LYS A 217 -25.19 5.40 15.58
C LYS A 217 -26.60 5.18 16.16
N TYR A 218 -26.83 4.04 16.80
CA TYR A 218 -28.12 3.67 17.39
C TYR A 218 -28.24 4.02 18.88
N LEU A 219 -27.32 4.81 19.45
CA LEU A 219 -27.39 5.21 20.86
C LEU A 219 -28.71 5.89 21.22
N ASN A 220 -29.15 6.86 20.40
CA ASN A 220 -30.39 7.60 20.65
C ASN A 220 -31.62 6.69 20.57
N GLU A 221 -31.64 5.78 19.59
CA GLU A 221 -32.72 4.79 19.43
C GLU A 221 -32.75 3.81 20.61
N ALA A 222 -31.58 3.39 21.10
CA ALA A 222 -31.47 2.53 22.27
C ALA A 222 -32.00 3.23 23.53
N LEU A 223 -31.76 4.53 23.69
CA LEU A 223 -32.32 5.32 24.79
C LEU A 223 -33.85 5.45 24.67
N ASP A 224 -34.37 5.74 23.48
CA ASP A 224 -35.82 5.85 23.24
C ASP A 224 -36.56 4.53 23.54
N ILE A 225 -36.00 3.39 23.14
CA ILE A 225 -36.54 2.05 23.46
C ILE A 225 -36.61 1.83 24.97
N VAL A 226 -35.57 2.24 25.70
CA VAL A 226 -35.55 2.12 27.17
C VAL A 226 -36.58 3.05 27.81
N GLU A 227 -36.74 4.27 27.30
CA GLU A 227 -37.71 5.24 27.83
C GLU A 227 -39.17 4.83 27.60
N LYS A 228 -39.46 4.22 26.44
CA LYS A 228 -40.79 3.71 26.07
C LYS A 228 -41.09 2.32 26.61
N TYR A 229 -40.20 1.74 27.40
CA TYR A 229 -40.38 0.42 27.99
C TYR A 229 -41.67 0.34 28.83
N ASN A 230 -42.43 -0.73 28.63
CA ASN A 230 -43.62 -1.04 29.41
C ASN A 230 -43.54 -2.47 29.96
N LEU A 231 -44.08 -2.68 31.16
CA LEU A 231 -44.07 -3.99 31.79
C LEU A 231 -44.93 -4.99 31.00
N THR A 232 -44.38 -6.19 30.78
CA THR A 232 -45.16 -7.34 30.31
C THR A 232 -46.29 -7.64 31.30
N ILE A 233 -47.46 -8.07 30.82
CA ILE A 233 -48.66 -8.39 31.62
C ILE A 233 -48.31 -9.27 32.83
N ALA A 234 -47.56 -10.35 32.61
CA ALA A 234 -47.13 -11.26 33.68
C ALA A 234 -46.27 -10.60 34.78
N LEU A 235 -45.43 -9.61 34.43
CA LEU A 235 -44.65 -8.86 35.42
C LEU A 235 -45.50 -7.83 36.14
N LYS A 236 -46.45 -7.21 35.44
CA LYS A 236 -47.40 -6.27 36.02
C LYS A 236 -48.28 -6.96 37.07
N GLU A 237 -48.85 -8.11 36.72
CA GLU A 237 -49.63 -8.94 37.65
C GLU A 237 -48.82 -9.39 38.87
N GLN A 238 -47.57 -9.83 38.68
CA GLN A 238 -46.67 -10.17 39.80
C GLN A 238 -46.41 -8.98 40.73
N ILE A 239 -46.22 -7.79 40.17
CA ILE A 239 -46.00 -6.55 40.93
C ILE A 239 -47.28 -6.17 41.69
N ASP A 240 -48.44 -6.26 41.05
CA ASP A 240 -49.71 -5.87 41.66
C ASP A 240 -50.14 -6.85 42.77
N MET A 241 -49.91 -8.16 42.60
CA MET A 241 -50.10 -9.16 43.66
C MET A 241 -49.23 -8.85 44.88
N LEU A 242 -47.95 -8.51 44.67
CA LEU A 242 -47.05 -8.13 45.77
C LEU A 242 -47.55 -6.87 46.47
N ARG A 243 -47.99 -5.85 45.73
CA ARG A 243 -48.56 -4.62 46.30
C ARG A 243 -49.79 -4.92 47.16
N SER A 244 -50.68 -5.80 46.71
CA SER A 244 -51.86 -6.21 47.49
C SER A 244 -51.45 -6.95 48.77
N GLN A 245 -50.50 -7.89 48.71
CA GLN A 245 -50.01 -8.63 49.90
C GLN A 245 -49.37 -7.72 50.95
N ILE A 246 -48.73 -6.62 50.53
CA ILE A 246 -48.15 -5.62 51.42
C ILE A 246 -49.23 -4.72 52.04
N THR A 247 -50.33 -4.48 51.32
CA THR A 247 -51.43 -3.60 51.78
C THR A 247 -52.34 -4.29 52.81
N PHE A 248 -52.38 -5.63 52.82
CA PHE A 248 -53.17 -6.45 53.74
C PHE A 248 -52.40 -6.96 54.98
N ASN A 249 -51.14 -6.54 55.14
CA ASN A 249 -50.32 -6.74 56.35
C ASN A 249 -50.11 -5.40 57.07
#